data_AF-A0A7X6DIN8-F1
#
_entry.id   AF-A0A7X6DIN8-F1
#
_cell.length_a   1.000
_cell.length_b   1.000
_cell.length_c   1.000
_cell.angle_alpha   90.00
_cell.angle_beta   90.00
_cell.angle_gamma   90.00
#
_symmetry.space_group_name_H-M   'P 1'
#
loop_
_entity.id
_entity.type
_entity.pdbx_description
1 polymer ?
#
loop_
_entity_poly.entity_id
_entity_poly.type
_entity_poly.pdbx_seq_one_letter_code
_entity_poly.pdbx_strand_id
1 'polypeptide(L)' 'MADEADLAFDSEQRHLMQALAAQRRRNQGLQPAGCCHHCGNTDGIADRLFCDVDCADDWEYEHRLRSRLGLPAQTMH' A
#
# COMPACT_ATOMS: atom_id res chain seq x y z
N MET A 1 -3.84 27.10 29.94
CA MET A 1 -5.15 26.50 29.66
C MET A 1 -5.31 26.60 28.17
N ALA A 2 -5.46 25.47 27.48
CA ALA A 2 -5.74 25.50 26.05
C ALA A 2 -7.21 25.89 25.87
N ASP A 3 -7.48 26.85 25.00
CA ASP A 3 -8.84 27.20 24.63
C ASP A 3 -9.36 26.30 23.51
N GLU A 4 -10.58 26.56 23.05
CA GLU A 4 -11.20 25.79 21.96
C GLU A 4 -10.41 25.88 20.65
N ALA A 5 -9.79 27.05 20.39
CA ALA A 5 -9.00 27.25 19.18
C ALA A 5 -7.69 26.46 19.22
N ASP A 6 -7.03 26.41 20.37
CA ASP A 6 -5.83 25.59 20.58
C ASP A 6 -6.13 24.10 20.33
N LEU A 7 -7.25 23.59 20.87
CA LEU A 7 -7.65 22.19 20.70
C LEU A 7 -8.04 21.86 19.25
N ALA A 8 -8.72 22.78 18.57
CA ALA A 8 -9.09 22.62 17.16
C ALA A 8 -7.83 22.54 16.29
N PHE A 9 -6.88 23.45 16.49
CA PHE A 9 -5.63 23.47 15.74
C PHE A 9 -4.81 22.19 15.92
N ASP A 10 -4.67 21.71 17.16
CA ASP A 10 -3.97 20.45 17.46
C ASP A 10 -4.67 19.24 16.82
N SER A 11 -6.00 19.26 16.71
CA SER A 11 -6.76 18.20 16.03
C SER A 11 -6.50 18.19 14.52
N GLU A 12 -6.50 19.36 13.88
CA GLU A 12 -6.25 19.52 12.45
C GLU A 12 -4.82 19.10 12.10
N GLN A 13 -3.84 19.55 12.90
CA GLN A 13 -2.44 19.18 12.69
C GLN A 13 -2.25 17.66 12.79
N ARG A 14 -2.87 17.01 13.78
CA ARG A 14 -2.84 15.54 13.91
C ARG A 14 -3.48 14.84 12.71
N HIS A 15 -4.65 15.29 12.26
CA HIS A 15 -5.31 14.72 11.09
C HIS A 15 -4.46 14.87 9.82
N LEU A 16 -3.87 16.05 9.60
CA LEU A 16 -2.98 16.30 8.47
C LEU A 16 -1.76 15.37 8.50
N MET A 17 -1.10 15.25 9.65
CA MET A 17 0.05 14.37 9.82
C MET A 17 -0.30 12.89 9.55
N GLN A 18 -1.46 12.43 10.03
CA GLN A 18 -1.94 11.07 9.79
C GLN A 18 -2.25 10.83 8.31
N ALA A 19 -2.91 11.77 7.64
CA ALA A 19 -3.21 11.68 6.22
C ALA A 19 -1.94 11.61 5.37
N LEU A 20 -0.95 12.46 5.65
CA LEU A 20 0.34 12.46 4.97
C LEU A 20 1.11 11.15 5.21
N ALA A 21 1.09 10.63 6.45
CA ALA A 21 1.74 9.36 6.77
C ALA A 21 1.05 8.18 6.04
N ALA A 22 -0.28 8.16 5.97
CA ALA A 22 -1.03 7.15 5.24
C ALA A 22 -0.75 7.20 3.73
N GLN A 23 -0.67 8.40 3.15
CA GLN A 23 -0.31 8.58 1.74
C GLN A 23 1.11 8.08 1.44
N ARG A 24 2.09 8.38 2.30
CA ARG A 24 3.47 7.89 2.14
C ARG A 24 3.55 6.36 2.16
N ARG A 25 2.80 5.71 3.06
CA ARG A 25 2.75 4.23 3.13
C ARG A 25 2.10 3.61 1.90
N ARG A 26 1.03 4.22 1.38
CA ARG A 26 0.38 3.79 0.13
C ARG A 26 1.30 3.91 -1.09
N ASN A 27 2.21 4.88 -1.08
CA ASN A 27 3.11 5.15 -2.19
C ASN A 27 4.44 4.39 -2.11
N GLN A 28 4.61 3.50 -1.12
CA GLN A 28 5.71 2.53 -1.14
C GLN A 28 5.36 1.48 -2.19
N GLY A 29 5.92 1.64 -3.40
CA GLY A 29 5.75 0.70 -4.49
C GLY A 29 6.25 -0.70 -4.15
N LEU A 30 5.78 -1.71 -4.89
CA LEU A 30 6.21 -3.10 -4.73
C LEU A 30 7.72 -3.19 -4.88
N GLN A 31 8.35 -3.86 -3.91
CA GLN A 31 9.78 -4.15 -3.94
C GLN A 31 9.98 -5.57 -4.45
N PRO A 32 11.01 -5.83 -5.27
CA PRO A 32 11.34 -7.18 -5.70
C PRO A 32 11.56 -8.10 -4.49
N ALA A 33 10.77 -9.18 -4.40
CA ALA A 33 10.83 -10.14 -3.31
C ALA A 33 11.62 -11.41 -3.67
N GLY A 34 12.10 -11.53 -4.91
CA GLY A 34 12.69 -12.76 -5.45
C GLY A 34 11.67 -13.82 -5.86
N CYS A 35 10.36 -13.52 -5.73
CA CYS A 35 9.25 -14.33 -6.22
C CYS A 35 8.13 -13.44 -6.81
N CYS A 36 7.28 -14.02 -7.64
CA CYS A 36 6.13 -13.35 -8.23
C CYS A 36 5.15 -12.95 -7.13
N HIS A 37 4.74 -11.68 -7.08
CA HIS A 37 3.81 -11.18 -6.06
C HIS A 37 2.38 -11.73 -6.19
N HIS A 38 2.03 -12.34 -7.33
CA HIS A 38 0.72 -12.95 -7.55
C HIS A 38 0.74 -14.46 -7.26
N CYS A 39 1.53 -15.22 -8.02
CA CYS A 39 1.51 -16.68 -7.97
C CYS A 39 2.61 -17.30 -7.08
N GLY A 40 3.56 -16.51 -6.58
CA GLY A 40 4.68 -16.98 -5.76
C GLY A 40 5.78 -17.72 -6.53
N ASN A 41 5.71 -17.79 -7.86
CA ASN A 41 6.76 -18.43 -8.68
C ASN A 41 8.11 -17.74 -8.49
N THR A 42 9.20 -18.51 -8.38
CA THR A 42 10.57 -18.00 -8.26
C THR A 42 11.35 -18.03 -9.58
N ASP A 43 10.88 -18.80 -10.55
CA ASP A 43 11.61 -19.05 -11.79
C ASP A 43 11.63 -17.81 -12.69
N GLY A 44 12.84 -17.32 -12.98
CA GLY A 44 13.04 -16.14 -13.84
C GLY A 44 12.62 -14.82 -13.22
N ILE A 45 12.36 -14.78 -11.90
CA ILE A 45 11.89 -13.57 -11.23
C ILE A 45 13.02 -12.58 -10.92
N ALA A 46 14.20 -12.97 -10.44
CA ALA A 46 15.31 -12.06 -10.13
C ALA A 46 14.86 -10.68 -9.56
N ASP A 47 14.95 -9.60 -10.36
CA ASP A 47 14.54 -8.23 -10.00
C ASP A 47 13.13 -7.82 -10.50
N ARG A 48 12.39 -8.74 -11.09
CA ARG A 48 11.00 -8.55 -11.55
C ARG A 48 10.02 -8.69 -10.39
N LEU A 49 8.87 -8.05 -10.55
CA LEU A 49 7.75 -8.16 -9.61
C LEU A 49 6.81 -9.33 -9.96
N PHE A 50 6.70 -9.66 -11.25
CA PHE A 50 5.77 -10.64 -11.78
C PHE A 50 6.45 -11.52 -12.84
N CYS A 51 5.99 -12.77 -12.99
CA CYS A 51 6.56 -13.71 -13.97
C CYS A 51 6.13 -13.38 -15.41
N ASP A 52 4.93 -12.85 -15.56
CA ASP A 52 4.29 -12.49 -16.82
C ASP A 52 3.31 -11.32 -16.64
N VAL A 53 2.69 -10.90 -17.74
CA VAL A 53 1.69 -9.82 -17.77
C VAL A 53 0.39 -10.24 -17.08
N ASP A 54 -0.01 -11.50 -17.21
CA ASP A 54 -1.25 -12.00 -16.62
C ASP A 54 -1.20 -11.90 -15.08
N CYS A 55 -0.06 -12.30 -14.47
CA CYS A 55 0.16 -12.14 -13.04
C CYS A 55 0.21 -10.67 -12.58
N ALA A 56 0.68 -9.75 -13.44
CA ALA A 56 0.70 -8.33 -13.12
C ALA A 56 -0.73 -7.75 -13.12
N ASP A 57 -1.52 -8.11 -14.13
CA ASP A 57 -2.90 -7.64 -14.31
C ASP A 57 -3.83 -8.21 -13.23
N ASP A 58 -3.73 -9.51 -12.92
CA ASP A 58 -4.49 -10.16 -11.85
C ASP A 58 -4.19 -9.53 -10.50
N TRP A 59 -2.89 -9.31 -10.20
CA TRP A 59 -2.49 -8.64 -8.97
C TRP A 59 -3.03 -7.21 -8.89
N GLU A 60 -2.98 -6.45 -9.99
CA GLU A 60 -3.52 -5.09 -10.03
C GLU A 60 -5.04 -5.09 -9.80
N TYR A 61 -5.76 -6.02 -10.41
CA TYR A 61 -7.20 -6.19 -10.23
C TYR A 61 -7.54 -6.48 -8.77
N GLU A 62 -6.89 -7.47 -8.15
CA GLU A 62 -7.10 -7.82 -6.75
C GLU A 62 -6.73 -6.66 -5.82
N HIS A 63 -5.62 -5.97 -6.08
CA HIS A 63 -5.16 -4.85 -5.28
C HIS A 63 -6.15 -3.68 -5.33
N ARG A 64 -6.69 -3.37 -6.52
CA ARG A 64 -7.73 -2.33 -6.69
C ARG A 64 -9.04 -2.74 -6.03
N LEU A 65 -9.46 -3.99 -6.17
CA LEU A 65 -10.68 -4.50 -5.56
C LEU A 65 -10.59 -4.43 -4.03
N ARG A 66 -9.48 -4.88 -3.44
CA ARG A 66 -9.21 -4.79 -2.00
C ARG A 66 -9.21 -3.36 -1.50
N SER A 67 -8.55 -2.47 -2.22
CA SER A 67 -8.51 -1.04 -1.89
C SER A 67 -9.90 -0.41 -1.87
N ARG A 68 -10.77 -0.78 -2.82
CA ARG A 68 -12.18 -0.33 -2.88
C ARG A 68 -13.03 -0.90 -1.74
N LEU A 69 -12.75 -2.13 -1.32
CA LEU A 69 -13.44 -2.79 -0.21
C LEU A 69 -12.90 -2.41 1.18
N GLY A 70 -11.84 -1.58 1.25
CA GLY A 70 -11.18 -1.23 2.50
C GLY A 70 -10.41 -2.38 3.15
N LEU A 71 -10.08 -3.43 2.39
CA LEU A 71 -9.32 -4.57 2.86
C LEU A 71 -7.81 -4.29 2.80
N PRO A 72 -7.03 -4.78 3.77
CA PRO A 72 -5.57 -4.62 3.73
C PRO A 72 -4.97 -5.34 2.52
N ALA A 73 -3.89 -4.78 1.99
CA ALA A 73 -3.09 -5.43 0.95
C ALA A 73 -2.52 -6.74 1.52
N GLN A 74 -2.61 -7.83 0.75
CA GLN A 74 -1.95 -9.09 1.10
C GLN A 74 -0.44 -8.85 1.06
N THR A 75 0.18 -8.69 2.22
CA THR A 75 1.64 -8.76 2.35
C THR A 75 1.95 -10.24 2.58
N MET A 76 2.43 -10.94 1.56
CA MET A 76 3.01 -12.27 1.78
C MET A 76 4.34 -12.09 2.51
N HIS A 77 4.47 -12.75 3.66
CA HIS A 77 5.62 -12.71 4.57
C HIS A 77 6.54 -13.90 4.33
#